data_AF-A0A4R6JZ48-F1
#
_entry.id   AF-A0A4R6JZ48-F1
#
_cell.length_a   1.000
_cell.length_b   1.000
_cell.length_c   1.000
_cell.angle_alpha   90.00
_cell.angle_beta   90.00
_cell.angle_gamma   90.00
#
_symmetry.space_group_name_H-M   'P 1'
#
loop_
_entity.id
_entity.type
_entity.pdbx_description
1 polymer ?
#
loop_
_entity_poly.entity_id
_entity_poly.type
_entity_poly.pdbx_seq_one_letter_code
_entity_poly.pdbx_strand_id
1 'polypeptide(L)'
;MHHALTDLTPERLRTWNRTLDPKTYELREHGPTWAVARESTPRSPFWVVARYDWSDPSVVRWTIVESSYAGGGQGFVRITTLTGRGSRLHAEWNHTDPRRQKFQLLLLRLAPNRLFARMWAAALDRHALAQNT
;
A
#
# COMPACT_ATOMS: atom_id res chain seq x y z
N MET A 1 -5.98 -9.48 -8.33
CA MET A 1 -4.87 -9.34 -7.36
C MET A 1 -3.88 -8.26 -7.79
N HIS A 2 -3.14 -8.43 -8.90
CA HIS A 2 -2.19 -7.41 -9.38
C HIS A 2 -2.84 -6.02 -9.60
N HIS A 3 -3.95 -5.96 -10.36
CA HIS A 3 -4.68 -4.72 -10.61
C HIS A 3 -5.05 -3.95 -9.33
N ALA A 4 -5.48 -4.65 -8.27
CA ALA A 4 -5.83 -4.01 -7.00
C ALA A 4 -4.66 -3.25 -6.35
N LEU A 5 -3.42 -3.67 -6.61
CA LEU A 5 -2.21 -3.04 -6.08
C LEU A 5 -1.71 -1.90 -6.98
N THR A 6 -1.88 -2.05 -8.30
CA THR A 6 -1.34 -1.15 -9.34
C THR A 6 -2.34 -0.13 -9.88
N ASP A 7 -3.62 -0.26 -9.55
CA ASP A 7 -4.61 0.78 -9.81
C ASP A 7 -4.46 1.89 -8.76
N LEU A 8 -3.95 3.03 -9.21
CA LEU A 8 -3.77 4.25 -8.43
C LEU A 8 -4.79 5.34 -8.80
N THR A 9 -5.80 5.00 -9.60
CA THR A 9 -6.89 5.92 -9.93
C THR A 9 -7.87 6.06 -8.74
N PRO A 10 -8.93 6.89 -8.83
CA PRO A 10 -9.93 6.97 -7.76
C PRO A 10 -10.55 5.62 -7.36
N GLU A 11 -10.57 4.62 -8.25
CA GLU A 11 -11.02 3.25 -7.94
C GLU A 11 -10.20 2.57 -6.84
N ARG A 12 -8.95 3.00 -6.63
CA ARG A 12 -8.13 2.57 -5.49
C ARG A 12 -8.84 2.83 -4.17
N LEU A 13 -9.52 3.96 -4.04
CA LEU A 13 -10.24 4.33 -2.81
C LEU A 13 -11.42 3.42 -2.54
N ARG A 14 -12.04 2.83 -3.58
CA ARG A 14 -13.07 1.79 -3.40
C ARG A 14 -12.45 0.49 -2.89
N THR A 15 -11.32 0.08 -3.44
CA THR A 15 -10.61 -1.15 -3.05
C THR A 15 -10.05 -1.05 -1.62
N TRP A 16 -9.39 0.06 -1.30
CA TRP A 16 -8.64 0.26 -0.06
C TRP A 16 -9.32 1.22 0.92
N ASN A 17 -10.65 1.33 0.88
CA ASN A 17 -11.46 2.26 1.69
C ASN A 17 -11.24 2.20 3.22
N ARG A 18 -10.69 1.10 3.75
CA ARG A 18 -10.38 0.96 5.18
C ARG A 18 -8.98 1.45 5.56
N THR A 19 -8.09 1.55 4.59
CA THR A 19 -6.67 1.86 4.81
C THR A 19 -6.23 3.14 4.11
N LEU A 20 -7.04 3.70 3.19
CA LEU A 20 -6.80 4.99 2.54
C LEU A 20 -7.89 5.99 2.92
N ASP A 21 -7.48 7.20 3.29
CA ASP A 21 -8.38 8.32 3.55
C ASP A 21 -8.65 9.12 2.27
N PRO A 22 -9.88 9.12 1.74
CA PRO A 22 -10.23 9.81 0.49
C PRO A 22 -10.04 11.33 0.59
N LYS A 23 -10.06 11.93 1.78
CA LYS A 23 -9.87 13.38 1.96
C LYS A 23 -8.43 13.83 1.75
N THR A 24 -7.50 12.87 1.79
CA THR A 24 -6.06 13.15 1.76
C THR A 24 -5.36 12.49 0.59
N TYR A 25 -6.04 11.54 -0.06
CA TYR A 25 -5.52 10.81 -1.19
C TYR A 25 -5.37 11.74 -2.39
N GLU A 26 -4.19 11.69 -3.00
CA GLU A 26 -3.86 12.52 -4.16
C GLU A 26 -2.97 11.71 -5.09
N LEU A 27 -3.44 11.42 -6.31
CA LEU A 27 -2.59 10.92 -7.37
C LEU A 27 -1.86 12.11 -8.00
N ARG A 28 -0.54 12.18 -7.84
CA ARG A 28 0.28 13.31 -8.31
C ARG A 28 0.80 13.08 -9.73
N GLU A 29 1.32 11.89 -9.98
CA GLU A 29 1.87 11.50 -11.27
C GLU A 29 1.52 10.05 -11.59
N HIS A 30 1.41 9.72 -12.87
CA HIS A 30 1.04 8.39 -13.33
C HIS A 30 1.66 8.08 -14.69
N GLY A 31 2.13 6.84 -14.84
CA GLY A 31 2.65 6.29 -16.09
C GLY A 31 2.23 4.82 -16.25
N PRO A 32 2.70 4.15 -17.32
CA PRO A 32 2.21 2.81 -17.67
C PRO A 32 2.45 1.74 -16.60
N THR A 33 3.61 1.80 -15.94
CA THR A 33 4.04 0.81 -14.94
C THR A 33 4.40 1.45 -13.60
N TRP A 34 3.93 2.67 -13.37
CA TRP A 34 4.43 3.47 -12.26
C TRP A 34 3.51 4.63 -11.87
N ALA A 35 3.57 5.09 -10.62
CA ALA A 35 2.84 6.27 -10.16
C ALA A 35 3.54 6.98 -8.99
N VAL A 36 3.06 8.18 -8.66
CA VAL A 36 3.34 8.91 -7.42
C VAL A 36 2.02 9.28 -6.77
N ALA A 37 1.78 8.83 -5.54
CA ALA A 37 0.55 9.15 -4.82
C ALA A 37 0.84 9.55 -3.38
N ARG A 38 0.08 10.52 -2.89
CA ARG A 38 -0.03 10.84 -1.46
C ARG A 38 -1.10 9.94 -0.84
N GLU A 39 -0.73 9.25 0.23
CA GLU A 39 -1.61 8.33 0.95
C GLU A 39 -1.57 8.62 2.46
N SER A 40 -2.70 8.41 3.12
CA SER A 40 -2.78 8.38 4.57
C SER A 40 -3.86 7.40 5.02
N THR A 41 -3.73 6.89 6.24
CA THR A 41 -4.75 6.07 6.88
C THR A 41 -5.82 6.97 7.49
N PRO A 42 -7.13 6.63 7.39
CA PRO A 42 -8.18 7.41 8.04
C PRO A 42 -7.89 7.67 9.53
N ARG A 43 -8.04 8.92 9.96
CA ARG A 43 -7.76 9.40 11.33
C ARG A 43 -6.28 9.33 11.77
N SER A 44 -5.37 9.01 10.86
CA SER A 44 -3.93 9.14 11.11
C SER A 44 -3.49 10.60 10.90
N PRO A 45 -2.66 11.16 11.80
CA PRO A 45 -1.98 12.43 11.52
C PRO A 45 -0.82 12.27 10.51
N PHE A 46 -0.48 11.04 10.14
CA PHE A 46 0.63 10.72 9.26
C PHE A 46 0.21 10.50 7.82
N TRP A 47 0.94 11.12 6.89
CA TRP A 47 0.81 10.90 5.47
C TRP A 47 2.19 10.64 4.84
N VAL A 48 2.19 9.95 3.71
CA VAL A 48 3.36 9.69 2.88
C VAL A 48 3.05 10.01 1.43
N VAL A 49 4.08 10.37 0.67
CA VAL A 49 4.04 10.35 -0.79
C VAL A 49 4.96 9.22 -1.23
N ALA A 50 4.41 8.29 -1.97
CA ALA A 50 5.10 7.08 -2.40
C ALA A 50 5.20 7.04 -3.93
N ARG A 51 6.41 6.75 -4.41
CA ARG A 51 6.72 6.42 -5.79
C ARG A 51 6.55 4.91 -5.96
N TYR A 52 5.53 4.48 -6.70
CA TYR A 52 5.22 3.07 -6.98
C TYR A 52 5.80 2.61 -8.32
N ASP A 53 6.40 1.42 -8.35
CA ASP A 53 6.89 0.79 -9.58
C ASP A 53 6.41 -0.66 -9.67
N TRP A 54 5.82 -1.00 -10.81
CA TRP A 54 5.42 -2.36 -11.17
C TRP A 54 5.86 -2.71 -12.60
N SER A 55 7.05 -2.23 -12.99
CA SER A 55 7.67 -2.57 -14.27
C SER A 55 7.91 -4.08 -14.41
N ASP A 56 8.17 -4.76 -13.30
CA ASP A 56 8.09 -6.22 -13.17
C ASP A 56 6.66 -6.62 -12.73
N PRO A 57 5.89 -7.37 -13.55
CA PRO A 57 4.51 -7.71 -13.25
C PRO A 57 4.32 -8.65 -12.05
N SER A 58 5.41 -9.22 -11.51
CA SER A 58 5.37 -10.11 -10.34
C SER A 58 5.52 -9.35 -9.01
N VAL A 59 5.95 -8.09 -9.04
CA VAL A 59 6.26 -7.30 -7.85
C VAL A 59 5.85 -5.84 -7.99
N VAL A 60 5.14 -5.35 -6.97
CA VAL A 60 4.84 -3.92 -6.83
C VAL A 60 5.77 -3.35 -5.75
N ARG A 61 6.62 -2.41 -6.13
CA ARG A 61 7.57 -1.73 -5.24
C ARG A 61 7.04 -0.35 -4.91
N TRP A 62 7.44 0.17 -3.75
CA TRP A 62 7.27 1.59 -3.44
C TRP A 62 8.47 2.15 -2.69
N THR A 63 8.75 3.42 -2.92
CA THR A 63 9.71 4.22 -2.16
C THR A 63 9.01 5.48 -1.67
N ILE A 64 9.13 5.78 -0.38
CA ILE A 64 8.61 7.01 0.21
C ILE A 64 9.54 8.16 -0.21
N VAL A 65 8.99 9.11 -0.95
CA VAL A 65 9.72 10.30 -1.43
C VAL A 65 9.44 11.54 -0.58
N GLU A 66 8.33 11.55 0.15
CA GLU A 66 7.94 12.62 1.07
C GLU A 66 7.14 12.03 2.23
N SER A 67 7.24 12.59 3.44
CA SER A 67 6.40 12.16 4.56
C SER A 67 6.21 13.28 5.59
N SER A 68 5.11 13.22 6.34
CA SER A 68 4.85 14.17 7.42
C SER A 68 5.71 13.95 8.67
N TYR A 69 6.40 12.82 8.75
CA TYR A 69 7.22 12.42 9.90
C TYR A 69 8.72 12.48 9.62
N ALA A 70 9.13 13.17 8.55
CA ALA A 70 10.53 13.47 8.20
C ALA A 70 11.45 12.24 8.04
N GLY A 71 10.87 11.07 7.80
CA GLY A 71 11.58 9.82 7.51
C GLY A 71 11.12 9.23 6.18
N GLY A 72 11.81 8.19 5.72
CA GLY A 72 11.44 7.49 4.51
C GLY A 72 11.29 5.99 4.75
N GLY A 73 11.32 5.26 3.66
CA GLY A 73 11.20 3.82 3.65
C GLY A 73 10.96 3.33 2.25
N GLN A 74 11.15 2.04 2.07
CA GLN A 74 10.82 1.36 0.84
C GLN A 74 10.21 0.02 1.16
N GLY A 75 9.40 -0.48 0.25
CA GLY A 75 8.80 -1.80 0.38
C GLY A 75 8.46 -2.40 -0.95
N PHE A 76 8.02 -3.65 -0.88
CA PHE A 76 7.52 -4.36 -2.04
C PHE A 76 6.44 -5.36 -1.63
N VAL A 77 5.63 -5.72 -2.61
CA VAL A 77 4.66 -6.82 -2.55
C VAL A 77 4.92 -7.74 -3.71
N ARG A 78 5.27 -8.99 -3.43
CA ARG A 78 5.38 -10.05 -4.43
C ARG A 78 4.08 -10.85 -4.48
N ILE A 79 3.59 -11.10 -5.69
CA ILE A 79 2.36 -11.86 -5.93
C ILE A 79 2.74 -13.23 -6.48
N THR A 80 2.27 -14.30 -5.84
CA THR A 80 2.47 -15.67 -6.31
C THR A 80 1.11 -16.34 -6.46
N THR A 81 0.81 -16.82 -7.67
CA THR A 81 -0.41 -17.62 -7.92
C THR A 81 -0.23 -19.01 -7.33
N LEU A 82 -1.29 -19.56 -6.73
CA LEU A 82 -1.28 -20.90 -6.14
C LEU A 82 -2.09 -21.86 -7.02
N THR A 83 -1.60 -23.08 -7.20
CA THR A 83 -2.31 -24.16 -7.88
C THR A 83 -3.58 -24.52 -7.09
N GLY A 84 -4.76 -24.32 -7.68
CA GLY A 84 -6.05 -24.69 -7.07
C GLY A 84 -7.01 -23.54 -6.68
N ARG A 85 -6.60 -22.28 -6.93
CA ARG A 85 -7.30 -20.97 -6.70
C ARG A 85 -6.62 -20.13 -5.62
N GLY A 86 -6.63 -18.82 -5.84
CA GLY A 86 -6.09 -17.81 -4.90
C GLY A 86 -4.68 -17.32 -5.26
N SER A 87 -4.16 -16.43 -4.43
CA SER A 87 -2.81 -15.88 -4.57
C SER A 87 -2.21 -15.66 -3.19
N ARG A 88 -0.90 -15.87 -3.07
CA ARG A 88 -0.12 -15.48 -1.90
C ARG A 88 0.52 -14.13 -2.17
N LEU A 89 0.33 -13.20 -1.24
CA LEU A 89 1.04 -11.94 -1.21
C LEU A 89 2.11 -11.99 -0.14
N HIS A 90 3.33 -11.64 -0.52
CA HIS A 90 4.44 -11.44 0.40
C HIS A 90 4.83 -9.97 0.39
N ALA A 91 4.61 -9.29 1.52
CA ALA A 91 4.87 -7.87 1.67
C ALA A 91 5.99 -7.64 2.67
N GLU A 92 6.99 -6.87 2.28
CA GLU A 92 8.06 -6.41 3.16
C GLU A 92 8.26 -4.92 2.96
N TRP A 93 8.59 -4.23 4.05
CA TRP A 93 9.00 -2.83 3.99
C TRP A 93 9.99 -2.53 5.10
N ASN A 94 10.80 -1.52 4.86
CA ASN A 94 11.75 -0.98 5.80
C ASN A 94 11.56 0.53 5.96
N HIS A 95 12.27 1.08 6.93
CA HIS A 95 12.16 2.47 7.35
C HIS A 95 13.56 3.08 7.33
N THR A 96 13.76 4.14 6.55
CA THR A 96 15.04 4.88 6.48
C THR A 96 15.05 5.99 7.53
N ASP A 97 16.17 6.21 8.19
CA ASP A 97 16.30 7.19 9.29
C ASP A 97 15.29 6.97 10.45
N PRO A 98 15.29 5.78 11.09
CA PRO A 98 14.32 5.43 12.14
C PRO A 98 14.32 6.40 13.32
N ARG A 99 15.41 7.17 13.52
CA ARG A 99 15.51 8.19 14.57
C ARG A 99 14.60 9.40 14.34
N ARG A 100 14.31 9.77 13.09
CA ARG A 100 13.43 10.88 12.75
C ARG A 100 11.95 10.49 12.81
N GLN A 101 11.67 9.21 12.62
CA GLN A 101 10.31 8.66 12.59
C GLN A 101 9.93 7.80 13.81
N LYS A 102 10.59 8.02 14.96
CA LYS A 102 10.40 7.21 16.18
C LYS A 102 8.94 7.11 16.64
N PHE A 103 8.20 8.22 16.61
CA PHE A 103 6.80 8.23 17.05
C PHE A 103 5.91 7.36 16.14
N GLN A 104 6.09 7.49 14.82
CA GLN A 104 5.38 6.66 13.86
C GLN A 104 5.74 5.18 14.01
N LEU A 105 7.03 4.87 14.19
CA LEU A 105 7.50 3.50 14.41
C LEU A 105 6.99 2.91 15.73
N LEU A 106 6.88 3.72 16.79
CA LEU A 106 6.31 3.28 18.06
C LEU A 106 4.84 2.88 17.88
N LEU A 107 4.03 3.70 17.20
CA LEU A 107 2.64 3.38 16.90
C LEU A 107 2.52 2.14 16.01
N LEU A 108 3.38 2.01 15.00
CA LEU A 108 3.41 0.83 14.13
C LEU A 108 3.71 -0.46 14.92
N ARG A 109 4.63 -0.40 15.91
CA ARG A 109 4.96 -1.54 16.78
C ARG A 109 3.80 -2.00 17.67
N LEU A 110 2.83 -1.11 17.96
CA LEU A 110 1.63 -1.48 18.72
C LEU A 110 0.65 -2.30 17.87
N ALA A 111 0.74 -2.23 16.53
CA ALA A 111 -0.09 -2.99 15.62
C ALA A 111 0.58 -4.32 15.25
N PRO A 112 -0.03 -5.49 15.54
CA PRO A 112 0.56 -6.77 15.16
C PRO A 112 0.53 -6.95 13.63
N ASN A 113 1.60 -7.51 13.05
CA ASN A 113 1.68 -7.76 11.60
C ASN A 113 0.46 -8.53 11.04
N ARG A 114 -0.13 -9.41 11.85
CA ARG A 114 -1.35 -10.16 11.50
C ARG A 114 -2.57 -9.25 11.26
N LEU A 115 -2.63 -8.09 11.91
CA LEU A 115 -3.70 -7.11 11.67
C LEU A 115 -3.57 -6.51 10.26
N PHE A 116 -2.37 -6.08 9.87
CA PHE A 116 -2.12 -5.59 8.50
C PHE A 116 -2.45 -6.65 7.45
N ALA A 117 -1.97 -7.88 7.65
CA ALA A 117 -2.27 -9.00 6.76
C ALA A 117 -3.78 -9.25 6.62
N ARG A 118 -4.54 -9.24 7.73
CA ARG A 118 -6.00 -9.42 7.71
C ARG A 118 -6.73 -8.28 6.99
N MET A 119 -6.32 -7.03 7.21
CA MET A 119 -6.94 -5.88 6.54
C MET A 119 -6.71 -5.94 5.02
N TRP A 120 -5.49 -6.27 4.60
CA TRP A 120 -5.14 -6.42 3.20
C TRP A 120 -5.86 -7.59 2.53
N ALA A 121 -5.85 -8.76 3.16
CA ALA A 121 -6.60 -9.92 2.67
C ALA A 121 -8.08 -9.58 2.48
N ALA A 122 -8.72 -8.97 3.48
CA ALA A 122 -10.13 -8.60 3.39
C ALA A 122 -10.40 -7.58 2.26
N ALA A 123 -9.49 -6.63 2.00
CA ALA A 123 -9.64 -5.67 0.88
C ALA A 123 -9.55 -6.38 -0.48
N LEU A 124 -8.57 -7.27 -0.63
CA LEU A 124 -8.34 -8.01 -1.86
C LEU A 124 -9.43 -9.04 -2.14
N ASP A 125 -9.96 -9.71 -1.11
CA ASP A 125 -11.08 -10.64 -1.24
C ASP A 125 -12.34 -9.90 -1.72
N ARG A 126 -12.63 -8.72 -1.17
CA ARG A 126 -13.74 -7.87 -1.66
C ARG A 126 -13.54 -7.45 -3.12
N HIS A 127 -12.33 -7.05 -3.50
CA HIS A 127 -12.00 -6.69 -4.87
C HIS A 127 -12.19 -7.87 -5.83
N ALA A 128 -11.74 -9.07 -5.44
CA ALA A 128 -11.90 -10.27 -6.24
C ALA A 128 -13.38 -10.65 -6.44
N LEU A 129 -14.22 -10.50 -5.41
CA LEU A 129 -15.66 -10.72 -5.52
C LEU A 129 -16.33 -9.70 -6.47
N ALA A 130 -15.93 -8.43 -6.39
CA ALA A 130 -16.47 -7.36 -7.24
C ALA A 130 -16.09 -7.48 -8.73
N GLN A 131 -15.02 -8.21 -9.06
CA GLN A 131 -14.61 -8.48 -10.44
C GLN A 131 -15.32 -9.69 -11.07
N ASN A 132 -15.97 -10.53 -10.26
CA ASN A 132 -16.66 -11.75 -10.71
C ASN A 132 -18.18 -11.55 -10.85
N THR A 133 -18.67 -10.32 -10.66
CA THR A 133 -20.08 -9.93 -10.79
C THR A 133 -20.22 -9.08 -12.04
#